data_AF-A0A368Z5Z0-F1
#
_entry.id   AF-A0A368Z5Z0-F1
#
_cell.length_a   1.000
_cell.length_b   1.000
_cell.length_c   1.000
_cell.angle_alpha   90.00
_cell.angle_beta   90.00
_cell.angle_gamma   90.00
#
_symmetry.space_group_name_H-M   'P 1'
#
loop_
_entity.id
_entity.type
_entity.pdbx_description
1 polymer ?
#
loop_
_entity_poly.entity_id
_entity_poly.type
_entity_poly.pdbx_seq_one_letter_code
_entity_poly.pdbx_strand_id
1 'polypeptide(L)'
;MLRDFVISLHRSHLDPWQRLCPRTVAILHKVPAVHGAMFAYLPKGAQLTRHADPIAVSLRYHLGLATPNSDACFINVDGHKLSWRDGEVLMFDETYLHYVRNDTHSGRLILMCDVKRPLNPLGRCSTSFIRA
;
A
#
# COMPACT_ATOMS: atom_id res chain seq x y z
N MET A 1 4.12 4.65 20.76
CA MET A 1 5.05 4.01 19.81
C MET A 1 4.25 3.01 19.00
N LEU A 2 3.59 3.47 17.94
CA LEU A 2 2.95 2.58 16.96
C LEU A 2 4.10 1.91 16.20
N ARG A 3 4.30 0.61 16.43
CA ARG A 3 5.16 -0.18 15.55
C ARG A 3 4.34 -0.45 14.31
N ASP A 4 4.43 0.45 13.33
CA ASP A 4 4.01 0.15 11.98
C ASP A 4 4.87 -1.03 11.54
N PHE A 5 4.29 -2.24 11.53
CA PHE A 5 5.00 -3.42 11.05
C PHE A 5 5.00 -3.34 9.53
N VAL A 6 5.91 -2.52 9.01
CA VAL A 6 6.13 -2.33 7.58
C VAL A 6 7.11 -3.40 7.12
N ILE A 7 6.58 -4.38 6.40
CA ILE A 7 7.39 -5.46 5.82
C ILE A 7 7.75 -5.05 4.39
N SER A 8 8.83 -4.30 4.17
CA SER A 8 9.23 -3.89 2.82
C SER A 8 9.83 -5.07 2.05
N LEU A 9 9.12 -5.54 1.03
CA LEU A 9 9.58 -6.50 0.02
C LEU A 9 10.29 -5.72 -1.08
N HIS A 10 11.60 -5.54 -0.92
CA HIS A 10 12.41 -4.99 -2.02
C HIS A 10 12.93 -6.14 -2.88
N ARG A 11 13.17 -5.89 -4.18
CA ARG A 11 13.65 -6.92 -5.12
C ARG A 11 15.11 -7.35 -4.88
N SER A 12 15.65 -7.21 -3.68
CA SER A 12 17.01 -7.65 -3.36
C SER A 12 17.02 -9.16 -3.05
N HIS A 13 18.06 -9.85 -3.50
CA HIS A 13 18.21 -11.30 -3.34
C HIS A 13 18.53 -11.75 -1.90
N LEU A 14 18.66 -10.81 -0.96
CA LEU A 14 19.05 -11.05 0.45
C LEU A 14 17.89 -10.87 1.42
N ASP A 15 16.67 -10.81 0.91
CA ASP A 15 15.53 -10.40 1.70
C ASP A 15 15.01 -11.54 2.62
N PRO A 16 15.00 -11.39 3.96
CA PRO A 16 14.40 -12.39 4.88
C PRO A 16 12.97 -12.79 4.49
N TRP A 17 12.26 -11.94 3.75
CA TRP A 17 10.91 -12.22 3.27
C TRP A 17 10.83 -13.35 2.25
N GLN A 18 11.90 -13.66 1.51
CA GLN A 18 11.93 -14.86 0.66
C GLN A 18 11.74 -16.14 1.48
N ARG A 19 12.17 -16.15 2.75
CA ARG A 19 11.99 -17.29 3.66
C ARG A 19 10.63 -17.28 4.33
N LEU A 20 10.17 -16.11 4.77
CA LEU A 20 8.92 -15.98 5.53
C LEU A 20 7.67 -16.03 4.66
N CYS A 21 7.73 -15.48 3.44
CA CYS A 21 6.61 -15.39 2.51
C CYS A 21 7.02 -15.76 1.06
N PRO A 22 7.60 -16.95 0.82
CA PRO A 22 8.18 -17.33 -0.47
C PRO A 22 7.19 -17.23 -1.63
N ARG A 23 5.93 -17.62 -1.41
CA ARG A 23 4.88 -17.58 -2.43
C ARG A 23 4.52 -16.15 -2.81
N THR A 24 4.37 -15.26 -1.84
CA THR A 24 4.07 -13.85 -2.08
C THR A 24 5.19 -13.19 -2.86
N VAL A 25 6.44 -13.42 -2.45
CA VAL A 25 7.61 -12.88 -3.17
C VAL A 25 7.67 -13.42 -4.60
N ALA A 26 7.45 -14.73 -4.82
CA ALA A 26 7.42 -15.32 -6.15
C ALA A 26 6.33 -14.73 -7.06
N ILE A 27 5.15 -14.42 -6.52
CA ILE A 27 4.07 -13.76 -7.26
C ILE A 27 4.48 -12.32 -7.63
N LEU A 28 5.01 -11.55 -6.67
CA LEU A 28 5.41 -10.17 -6.90
C LEU A 28 6.54 -10.04 -7.94
N HIS A 29 7.48 -11.01 -7.98
CA HIS A 29 8.52 -11.04 -9.01
C HIS A 29 7.96 -11.18 -10.43
N LYS A 30 6.79 -11.83 -10.59
CA LYS A 30 6.11 -11.98 -11.89
C LYS A 30 5.37 -10.71 -12.33
N VAL A 31 5.22 -9.71 -11.47
CA VAL A 31 4.49 -8.46 -11.76
C VAL A 31 5.48 -7.29 -11.87
N PRO A 32 6.00 -6.97 -13.07
CA PRO A 32 7.02 -5.93 -13.24
C PRO A 32 6.53 -4.52 -12.89
N ALA A 33 5.22 -4.30 -12.90
CA ALA A 33 4.62 -3.02 -12.52
C ALA A 33 4.72 -2.72 -11.02
N VAL A 34 4.96 -3.72 -10.16
CA VAL A 34 5.14 -3.52 -8.71
C VAL A 34 6.61 -3.20 -8.42
N HIS A 35 6.84 -2.02 -7.87
CA HIS A 35 8.17 -1.51 -7.53
C HIS A 35 8.54 -1.75 -6.06
N GLY A 36 7.55 -1.71 -5.18
CA GLY A 36 7.68 -2.04 -3.76
C GLY A 36 6.39 -2.68 -3.28
N ALA A 37 6.49 -3.55 -2.29
CA ALA A 37 5.32 -4.13 -1.65
C ALA A 37 5.56 -4.31 -0.17
N MET A 38 4.51 -4.24 0.64
CA MET A 38 4.58 -4.50 2.05
C MET A 38 3.29 -5.02 2.64
N PHE A 39 3.40 -5.85 3.67
CA PHE A 39 2.27 -6.06 4.56
C PHE A 39 2.13 -4.86 5.48
N ALA A 40 0.92 -4.29 5.56
CA ALA A 40 0.63 -3.17 6.42
C ALA A 40 -0.46 -3.58 7.42
N TYR A 41 -0.10 -3.60 8.69
CA TYR A 41 -1.02 -3.89 9.78
C TYR A 41 -1.44 -2.61 10.50
N LEU A 42 -2.74 -2.43 10.69
CA LEU A 42 -3.32 -1.34 11.46
C LEU A 42 -4.10 -1.91 12.66
N PRO A 43 -3.66 -1.68 13.91
CA PRO A 43 -4.35 -2.17 15.09
C PRO A 43 -5.78 -1.63 15.23
N LYS A 44 -6.57 -2.29 16.09
CA LYS A 44 -7.88 -1.76 16.53
C LYS A 44 -7.73 -0.39 17.19
N GLY A 45 -8.65 0.53 16.91
CA GLY A 45 -8.63 1.90 17.42
C GLY A 45 -7.49 2.80 16.90
N ALA A 46 -6.65 2.30 15.99
CA ALA A 46 -5.51 3.07 15.49
C ALA A 46 -5.92 4.03 14.35
N GLN A 47 -5.13 5.09 14.21
CA GLN A 47 -5.27 6.08 13.14
C GLN A 47 -3.90 6.38 12.54
N LEU A 48 -3.88 6.54 11.21
CA LEU A 48 -2.78 7.18 10.51
C LEU A 48 -3.19 8.62 10.23
N THR A 49 -2.29 9.55 10.56
CA THR A 49 -2.52 10.99 10.40
C THR A 49 -2.67 11.36 8.94
N ARG A 50 -3.23 12.53 8.69
CA ARG A 50 -3.47 13.04 7.35
C ARG A 50 -2.16 13.41 6.67
N HIS A 51 -1.93 12.86 5.47
CA HIS A 51 -0.73 13.08 4.67
C HIS A 51 -1.03 12.97 3.17
N ALA A 52 -0.05 13.35 2.35
CA ALA A 52 -0.03 13.17 0.91
C ALA A 52 1.42 13.00 0.49
N ASP A 53 1.67 12.12 -0.47
CA ASP A 53 3.02 11.95 -0.99
C ASP A 53 3.37 13.16 -1.88
N PRO A 54 4.61 13.69 -1.78
CA PRO A 54 4.97 14.94 -2.43
C PRO A 54 5.07 14.83 -3.96
N ILE A 55 5.21 13.60 -4.51
CA ILE A 55 5.47 13.36 -5.93
C ILE A 55 4.69 12.13 -6.41
N ALA A 56 4.03 12.26 -7.57
CA ALA A 56 3.20 11.25 -8.21
C ALA A 56 3.98 10.11 -8.92
N VAL A 57 4.89 9.43 -8.21
CA VAL A 57 5.73 8.37 -8.80
C VAL A 57 4.99 7.03 -8.92
N SER A 58 4.10 6.74 -7.98
CA SER A 58 3.32 5.49 -7.92
C SER A 58 1.81 5.75 -7.78
N LEU A 59 1.05 4.67 -7.95
CA LEU A 59 -0.29 4.50 -7.40
C LEU A 59 -0.19 3.51 -6.24
N ARG A 60 -1.01 3.73 -5.21
CA ARG A 60 -1.04 2.87 -4.03
C ARG A 60 -2.12 1.82 -4.18
N TYR A 61 -1.69 0.56 -4.31
CA TYR A 61 -2.55 -0.61 -4.40
C TYR A 61 -2.66 -1.29 -3.05
N HIS A 62 -3.87 -1.57 -2.58
CA HIS A 62 -4.16 -2.26 -1.33
C HIS A 62 -5.05 -3.48 -1.61
N LEU A 63 -4.57 -4.68 -1.28
CA LEU A 63 -5.38 -5.90 -1.23
C LEU A 63 -5.73 -6.22 0.23
N GLY A 64 -7.03 -6.36 0.53
CA GLY A 64 -7.48 -6.83 1.84
C GLY A 64 -7.12 -8.29 2.07
N LEU A 65 -6.40 -8.58 3.17
CA LEU A 65 -6.01 -9.95 3.52
C LEU A 65 -6.77 -10.48 4.73
N ALA A 66 -6.81 -9.69 5.80
CA ALA A 66 -7.58 -9.96 7.00
C ALA A 66 -8.02 -8.63 7.59
N THR A 67 -9.25 -8.24 7.32
CA THR A 67 -9.78 -6.92 7.61
C THR A 67 -11.02 -7.02 8.50
N PRO A 68 -11.42 -5.94 9.16
CA PRO A 68 -12.67 -5.94 9.93
C PRO A 68 -13.94 -6.10 9.07
N ASN A 69 -13.84 -6.05 7.74
CA ASN A 69 -14.97 -6.06 6.80
C ASN A 69 -16.10 -5.08 7.17
N SER A 70 -15.71 -3.91 7.71
CA SER A 70 -16.62 -2.89 8.24
C SER A 70 -16.24 -1.50 7.72
N ASP A 71 -17.25 -0.63 7.54
CA ASP A 71 -17.05 0.77 7.13
C ASP A 71 -16.44 1.64 8.22
N ALA A 72 -16.42 1.16 9.47
CA ALA A 72 -15.68 1.80 10.56
C ALA A 72 -14.15 1.64 10.45
N CYS A 73 -13.66 0.79 9.53
CA CYS A 73 -12.26 0.78 9.12
C CYS A 73 -12.14 1.31 7.69
N PHE A 74 -11.61 2.52 7.54
CA PHE A 74 -11.64 3.24 6.26
C PHE A 74 -10.37 4.06 6.02
N ILE A 75 -10.09 4.28 4.75
CA ILE A 75 -9.24 5.38 4.27
C ILE A 75 -10.16 6.48 3.73
N ASN A 76 -9.86 7.73 4.08
CA ASN A 76 -10.41 8.87 3.38
C ASN A 76 -9.37 9.34 2.37
N VAL A 77 -9.77 9.49 1.11
CA VAL A 77 -8.94 10.03 0.04
C VAL A 77 -9.68 11.22 -0.53
N ASP A 78 -9.18 12.42 -0.28
CA ASP A 78 -9.78 13.68 -0.73
C ASP A 78 -11.29 13.81 -0.43
N GLY A 79 -11.70 13.44 0.79
CA GLY A 79 -13.10 13.49 1.20
C GLY A 79 -13.90 12.21 0.92
N HIS A 80 -13.44 11.33 0.03
CA HIS A 80 -14.10 10.07 -0.26
C HIS A 80 -13.68 8.96 0.71
N LYS A 81 -14.64 8.35 1.41
CA LYS A 81 -14.37 7.21 2.29
C LYS A 81 -14.43 5.91 1.51
N LEU A 82 -13.37 5.12 1.61
CA LEU A 82 -13.26 3.78 1.05
C LEU A 82 -12.89 2.81 2.18
N SER A 83 -13.46 1.62 2.16
CA SER A 83 -13.26 0.62 3.20
C SER A 83 -12.77 -0.69 2.62
N TRP A 84 -11.86 -1.35 3.33
CA TRP A 84 -11.30 -2.62 2.87
C TRP A 84 -12.27 -3.77 3.12
N ARG A 85 -12.22 -4.76 2.23
CA ARG A 85 -12.83 -6.08 2.36
C ARG A 85 -11.81 -7.15 2.03
N ASP A 86 -11.96 -8.32 2.63
CA ASP A 86 -11.05 -9.44 2.37
C ASP A 86 -11.14 -9.90 0.92
N GLY A 87 -9.99 -10.04 0.26
CA GLY A 87 -9.90 -10.40 -1.16
C GLY A 87 -10.18 -9.25 -2.13
N GLU A 88 -10.67 -8.10 -1.66
CA GLU A 88 -10.95 -6.95 -2.51
C GLU A 88 -9.78 -5.97 -2.60
N VAL A 89 -9.77 -5.23 -3.70
CA VAL A 89 -8.73 -4.25 -4.03
C VAL A 89 -9.25 -2.84 -3.86
N LEU A 90 -8.45 -2.01 -3.21
CA LEU A 90 -8.54 -0.56 -3.28
C LEU A 90 -7.27 -0.03 -3.94
N MET A 91 -7.43 0.84 -4.93
CA MET A 91 -6.32 1.55 -5.56
C MET A 91 -6.61 3.04 -5.55
N PHE A 92 -5.64 3.85 -5.17
CA PHE A 92 -5.78 5.29 -5.17
C PHE A 92 -4.45 5.98 -5.49
N ASP A 93 -4.56 7.26 -5.80
CA ASP A 93 -3.42 8.14 -5.99
C ASP A 93 -3.01 8.74 -4.64
N GLU A 94 -1.81 8.37 -4.19
CA GLU A 94 -1.20 8.76 -2.91
C GLU A 94 -0.86 10.25 -2.80
N THR A 95 -0.88 11.00 -3.91
CA THR A 95 -0.69 12.46 -3.85
C THR A 95 -1.94 13.19 -3.39
N TYR A 96 -3.10 12.53 -3.37
CA TYR A 96 -4.28 13.11 -2.75
C TYR A 96 -4.16 13.05 -1.23
N LEU A 97 -4.72 14.07 -0.58
CA LEU A 97 -4.73 14.15 0.87
C LEU A 97 -5.53 12.98 1.45
N HIS A 98 -4.87 12.13 2.23
CA HIS A 98 -5.47 10.91 2.75
C HIS A 98 -5.13 10.65 4.22
N TYR A 99 -6.04 9.96 4.91
CA TYR A 99 -5.85 9.51 6.28
C TYR A 99 -6.61 8.21 6.51
N VAL A 100 -6.20 7.41 7.50
CA VAL A 100 -6.79 6.10 7.78
C VAL A 100 -7.27 6.04 9.22
N ARG A 101 -8.46 5.45 9.44
CA ARG A 101 -8.94 5.10 10.78
C ARG A 101 -9.38 3.65 10.82
N ASN A 102 -9.12 3.02 11.95
CA ASN A 102 -9.69 1.74 12.31
C ASN A 102 -10.46 1.88 13.62
N ASP A 103 -11.72 2.28 13.54
CA ASP A 103 -12.59 2.46 14.71
C ASP A 103 -13.27 1.14 15.14
N THR A 104 -12.78 -0.01 14.65
CA THR A 104 -13.32 -1.34 14.95
C THR A 104 -12.59 -1.99 16.13
N HIS A 105 -13.06 -3.18 16.52
CA HIS A 105 -12.47 -3.98 17.60
C HIS A 105 -11.44 -5.02 17.12
N SER A 106 -11.16 -5.10 15.81
CA SER A 106 -10.18 -6.00 15.20
C SER A 106 -9.11 -5.25 14.42
N GLY A 107 -7.96 -5.88 14.22
CA GLY A 107 -6.90 -5.32 13.38
C GLY A 107 -7.22 -5.44 11.90
N ARG A 108 -6.53 -4.64 11.08
CA ARG A 108 -6.58 -4.71 9.61
C ARG A 108 -5.20 -5.05 9.07
N LEU A 109 -5.10 -6.12 8.31
CA LEU A 109 -3.92 -6.52 7.55
C LEU A 109 -4.21 -6.43 6.05
N ILE A 110 -3.35 -5.72 5.33
CA ILE A 110 -3.40 -5.61 3.86
C ILE A 110 -2.04 -5.93 3.24
N LEU A 111 -2.04 -6.32 1.97
CA LEU A 111 -0.86 -6.21 1.10
C LEU A 111 -0.94 -4.87 0.37
N MET A 112 -0.01 -3.98 0.67
CA MET A 112 0.18 -2.71 -0.01
C MET A 112 1.27 -2.84 -1.06
N CYS A 113 1.05 -2.31 -2.26
CA CYS A 113 2.04 -2.28 -3.33
C CYS A 113 2.13 -0.87 -3.91
N ASP A 114 3.36 -0.42 -4.15
CA ASP A 114 3.64 0.73 -4.99
C ASP A 114 3.66 0.26 -6.45
N VAL A 115 2.60 0.62 -7.18
CA VAL A 115 2.40 0.23 -8.57
C VAL A 115 2.83 1.38 -9.47
N LYS A 116 3.59 1.06 -10.52
CA LYS A 116 4.03 2.02 -11.52
C LYS A 116 2.85 2.80 -12.08
N ARG A 117 2.90 4.13 -11.96
CA ARG A 117 1.92 5.01 -12.59
C ARG A 117 2.02 4.94 -14.11
N PRO A 118 0.91 4.74 -14.84
CA PRO A 118 0.90 4.90 -16.29
C PRO A 118 1.07 6.39 -16.64
N LEU A 119 2.21 6.75 -17.21
CA LEU A 119 2.52 8.10 -17.66
C LEU A 119 2.51 8.18 -19.19
N ASN A 120 2.11 9.33 -19.71
CA ASN A 120 2.31 9.69 -21.11
C ASN A 120 3.82 9.77 -21.44
N PRO A 121 4.23 9.76 -22.71
CA PRO A 121 5.65 9.75 -23.09
C PRO A 121 6.46 10.89 -22.47
N LEU A 122 5.89 12.10 -22.36
CA LEU A 122 6.53 13.26 -21.75
C LEU A 122 6.77 13.08 -20.24
N GLY A 123 5.78 12.58 -19.50
CA GLY A 123 5.91 12.27 -18.07
C GLY A 123 6.85 11.10 -17.79
N ARG A 124 7.04 10.18 -18.76
CA ARG A 124 8.01 9.09 -18.63
C ARG A 124 9.45 9.61 -18.67
N CYS A 125 9.76 10.58 -19.52
CA CYS A 125 11.10 11.17 -19.58
C CYS A 125 11.47 11.90 -18.27
N SER A 126 10.54 12.61 -17.63
CA SER A 126 10.82 13.36 -16.39
C SER A 126 10.99 12.47 -15.15
N THR A 127 10.21 11.39 -15.04
CA THR A 127 10.31 10.44 -13.91
C THR A 127 11.50 9.48 -14.01
N SER A 128 12.11 9.34 -15.20
CA SER A 128 13.29 8.49 -15.41
C SER A 128 14.57 9.04 -14.76
N PHE A 129 14.59 10.32 -14.39
CA PHE A 129 15.71 10.97 -13.67
C PHE A 129 15.66 10.83 -12.14
N ILE A 130 14.55 10.34 -11.59
CA ILE A 130 14.33 10.19 -10.14
C ILE A 130 14.76 8.78 -9.66
N ARG A 131 15.12 7.89 -10.59
CA ARG A 131 15.74 6.59 -10.30
C ARG A 131 17.23 6.62 -10.63
N ALA A 132 18.04 7.00 -9.65
CA ALA A 132 19.46 6.66 -9.54
C ALA A 132 19.75 6.26 -8.08
#